data_AF-A0A2V2X623-F1
#
_entry.id   AF-A0A2V2X623-F1
#
_cell.length_a   1.000
_cell.length_b   1.000
_cell.length_c   1.000
_cell.angle_alpha   90.00
_cell.angle_beta   90.00
_cell.angle_gamma   90.00
#
_symmetry.space_group_name_H-M   'P 1'
#
loop_
_entity.id
_entity.type
_entity.pdbx_description
1 polymer ?
#
loop_
_entity_poly.entity_id
_entity_poly.type
_entity_poly.pdbx_seq_one_letter_code
_entity_poly.pdbx_strand_id
1 'polypeptide(L)'
;MNREALTKNEKITYSLGFVGLLIFTGITAGLQVALFSMDRLFLRILTTTGSLRERRQAKRLLGILRLGHWTLVALLLSNASAMTGLPILLEDIFDQLTALLVSLTAVLFISDIIPLSIFVRWSFPICSFFVPLVWVLLVVTAPVSYPVGKLLDRLLGKRKIFSAATSWWLCF
;
A
#
# COMPACT_ATOMS: atom_id res chain seq x y z
N MET A 1 -7.03 -32.81 -15.40
CA MET A 1 -8.19 -31.92 -15.20
C MET A 1 -9.01 -32.47 -14.04
N ASN A 2 -8.58 -32.22 -12.80
CA ASN A 2 -9.18 -32.78 -11.59
C ASN A 2 -9.49 -31.61 -10.63
N ARG A 3 -10.56 -30.85 -10.93
CA ARG A 3 -10.89 -29.57 -10.27
C ARG A 3 -12.00 -29.68 -9.21
N GLU A 4 -12.54 -30.87 -8.91
CA GLU A 4 -13.74 -30.99 -8.04
C GLU A 4 -13.59 -31.68 -6.68
N ALA A 5 -12.37 -31.98 -6.22
CA ALA A 5 -12.15 -32.56 -4.89
C ALA A 5 -11.36 -31.66 -3.93
N LEU A 6 -11.49 -30.32 -4.04
CA LEU A 6 -10.99 -29.42 -2.99
C LEU A 6 -11.80 -29.64 -1.71
N THR A 7 -11.09 -30.10 -0.70
CA THR A 7 -11.62 -30.38 0.64
C THR A 7 -12.31 -29.12 1.16
N LYS A 8 -13.43 -29.25 1.89
CA LYS A 8 -14.18 -28.10 2.43
C LYS A 8 -13.27 -27.11 3.17
N ASN A 9 -12.25 -27.62 3.84
CA ASN A 9 -11.23 -26.84 4.54
C ASN A 9 -10.37 -25.99 3.59
N GLU A 10 -9.95 -26.52 2.44
CA GLU A 10 -9.14 -25.79 1.47
C GLU A 10 -9.93 -24.63 0.86
N LYS A 11 -11.19 -24.85 0.47
CA LYS A 11 -12.07 -23.78 -0.01
C LYS A 11 -12.24 -22.66 1.02
N ILE A 12 -12.35 -23.02 2.30
CA ILE A 12 -12.42 -22.04 3.40
C ILE A 12 -11.09 -21.28 3.52
N THR A 13 -9.94 -21.96 3.44
CA THR A 13 -8.62 -21.32 3.49
C THR A 13 -8.42 -20.33 2.34
N TYR A 14 -8.76 -20.72 1.10
CA TYR A 14 -8.66 -19.82 -0.06
C TYR A 14 -9.64 -18.64 0.04
N SER A 15 -10.88 -18.88 0.47
CA SER A 15 -11.86 -17.81 0.68
C SER A 15 -11.42 -16.82 1.77
N LEU A 16 -10.83 -17.32 2.87
CA LEU A 16 -10.29 -16.48 3.93
C LEU A 16 -9.09 -15.66 3.45
N GLY A 17 -8.21 -16.28 2.66
CA GLY A 17 -7.09 -15.61 2.00
C GLY A 17 -7.55 -14.49 1.08
N PHE A 18 -8.58 -14.75 0.25
CA PHE A 18 -9.18 -13.77 -0.64
C PHE A 18 -9.75 -12.56 0.11
N VAL A 19 -10.54 -12.78 1.17
CA VAL A 19 -11.09 -11.69 1.99
C VAL A 19 -9.98 -10.89 2.68
N GLY A 20 -8.96 -11.57 3.21
CA GLY A 20 -7.80 -10.91 3.83
C GLY A 20 -7.04 -10.04 2.84
N LEU A 21 -6.80 -10.54 1.62
CA LEU A 21 -6.17 -9.80 0.54
C LEU A 21 -7.04 -8.63 0.05
N LEU A 22 -8.36 -8.77 -0.02
CA LEU A 22 -9.26 -7.67 -0.39
C LEU A 22 -9.13 -6.49 0.58
N ILE A 23 -9.14 -6.78 1.88
CA ILE A 23 -8.99 -5.75 2.92
C ILE A 23 -7.60 -5.12 2.82
N PHE A 24 -6.56 -5.94 2.65
CA PHE A 24 -5.20 -5.45 2.53
C PHE A 24 -5.02 -4.53 1.31
N THR A 25 -5.48 -4.96 0.14
CA THR A 25 -5.47 -4.17 -1.10
C THR A 25 -6.17 -2.84 -0.91
N GLY A 26 -7.34 -2.82 -0.26
CA GLY A 26 -8.08 -1.58 -0.04
C GLY A 26 -7.38 -0.62 0.93
N ILE A 27 -6.76 -1.14 1.99
CA ILE A 27 -5.94 -0.33 2.90
C ILE A 27 -4.74 0.24 2.15
N THR A 28 -4.04 -0.57 1.35
CA THR A 28 -2.86 -0.11 0.60
C THR A 28 -3.22 0.91 -0.49
N ALA A 29 -4.34 0.71 -1.20
CA ALA A 29 -4.83 1.63 -2.21
C ALA A 29 -5.25 2.98 -1.59
N GLY A 30 -6.05 2.94 -0.52
CA GLY A 30 -6.46 4.14 0.22
C GLY A 30 -5.27 4.90 0.80
N LEU A 31 -4.30 4.18 1.38
CA LEU A 31 -3.09 4.76 1.94
C LEU A 31 -2.19 5.37 0.88
N GLN A 32 -2.07 4.74 -0.29
CA GLN A 32 -1.32 5.28 -1.43
C GLN A 32 -1.90 6.62 -1.86
N VAL A 33 -3.22 6.70 -2.08
CA VAL A 33 -3.87 7.95 -2.50
C VAL A 33 -3.79 9.01 -1.40
N ALA A 34 -4.04 8.64 -0.14
CA ALA A 34 -3.98 9.57 0.97
C ALA A 34 -2.57 10.14 1.18
N LEU A 35 -1.52 9.31 1.08
CA LEU A 35 -0.13 9.77 1.17
C LEU A 35 0.27 10.61 -0.05
N PHE A 36 -0.17 10.26 -1.25
CA PHE A 36 0.07 11.05 -2.45
C PHE A 36 -0.62 12.42 -2.39
N SER A 37 -1.83 12.47 -1.82
CA SER A 37 -2.60 13.70 -1.66
C SER A 37 -2.08 14.60 -0.53
N MET A 38 -1.22 14.12 0.36
CA MET A 38 -0.68 14.92 1.46
C MET A 38 0.44 15.86 1.02
N ASP A 39 0.23 17.15 1.28
CA ASP A 39 1.27 18.15 1.10
C ASP A 39 2.30 18.12 2.24
N ARG A 40 3.59 18.12 1.87
CA ARG A 40 4.72 18.22 2.80
C ARG A 40 4.71 19.54 3.56
N LEU A 41 4.24 20.61 2.94
CA LEU A 41 4.16 21.93 3.55
C LEU A 41 3.10 21.94 4.65
N PHE A 42 1.92 21.38 4.39
CA PHE A 42 0.87 21.19 5.39
C PHE A 42 1.36 20.41 6.61
N LEU A 43 2.03 19.27 6.39
CA LEU A 43 2.62 18.49 7.48
C LEU A 43 3.66 19.28 8.26
N ARG A 44 4.47 20.11 7.59
CA ARG A 44 5.48 20.94 8.25
C ARG A 44 4.84 22.02 9.13
N ILE A 45 3.74 22.63 8.69
CA ILE A 45 2.96 23.55 9.51
C ILE A 45 2.45 22.81 10.76
N LEU A 46 1.84 21.64 10.60
CA LEU A 46 1.37 20.82 11.72
C LEU A 46 2.47 20.44 12.72
N THR A 47 3.71 20.24 12.28
CA THR A 47 4.83 19.98 13.22
C THR A 47 5.17 21.16 14.13
N THR A 48 4.79 22.38 13.74
CA THR A 48 5.06 23.62 14.50
C THR A 48 3.83 24.09 15.26
N THR A 49 2.64 24.01 14.66
CA THR A 49 1.40 24.57 15.21
C THR A 49 0.49 23.54 15.88
N GLY A 50 0.62 22.25 15.56
CA GLY A 50 -0.26 21.20 16.07
C GLY A 50 -0.04 20.86 17.55
N SER A 51 -0.89 19.98 18.10
CA SER A 51 -0.74 19.43 19.45
C SER A 51 0.50 18.53 19.59
N LEU A 52 0.97 18.25 20.81
CA LEU A 52 2.13 17.37 21.03
C LEU A 52 2.01 16.00 20.34
N ARG A 53 0.78 15.44 20.28
CA ARG A 53 0.50 14.17 19.60
C ARG A 53 0.60 14.34 18.07
N GLU A 54 -0.09 15.33 17.50
CA GLU A 54 -0.07 15.59 16.06
C GLU A 54 1.32 15.95 15.55
N ARG A 55 2.13 16.70 16.33
CA ARG A 55 3.51 17.01 15.99
C ARG A 55 4.36 15.75 15.84
N ARG A 56 4.21 14.76 16.73
CA ARG A 56 4.92 13.48 16.64
C ARG A 56 4.47 12.67 15.42
N GLN A 57 3.17 12.66 15.14
CA GLN A 57 2.58 11.96 14.00
C GLN A 57 3.02 12.57 12.66
N ALA A 58 2.91 13.90 12.53
CA ALA A 58 3.34 14.64 11.36
C ALA A 58 4.84 14.46 11.09
N LYS A 59 5.69 14.44 12.13
CA LYS A 59 7.13 14.14 11.97
C LYS A 59 7.40 12.76 11.36
N ARG A 60 6.65 11.73 11.77
CA ARG A 60 6.78 10.36 11.22
C ARG A 60 6.35 10.31 9.75
N LEU A 61 5.19 10.87 9.43
CA LEU A 61 4.66 10.98 8.07
C LEU A 61 5.61 11.76 7.16
N LEU A 62 6.15 12.88 7.65
CA LEU A 62 7.15 13.67 6.93
C LEU A 62 8.41 12.87 6.64
N GLY A 63 8.82 11.96 7.53
CA GLY A 63 9.94 11.03 7.32
C GLY A 63 9.70 10.10 6.13
N ILE A 64 8.53 9.46 6.08
CA ILE A 64 8.13 8.57 4.96
C ILE A 64 8.00 9.35 3.65
N LEU A 65 7.39 10.53 3.68
CA LEU A 65 7.24 11.39 2.50
C LEU A 65 8.58 11.93 2.00
N ARG A 66 9.58 12.11 2.87
CA ARG A 66 10.93 12.52 2.44
C ARG A 66 11.61 11.50 1.54
N LEU A 67 11.29 10.20 1.67
CA LEU A 67 11.77 9.14 0.77
C LEU A 67 11.24 9.29 -0.67
N GLY A 68 10.25 10.17 -0.89
CA GLY A 68 9.83 10.61 -2.23
C GLY A 68 9.33 9.48 -3.11
N HIS A 69 10.01 9.29 -4.25
CA HIS A 69 9.62 8.30 -5.26
C HIS A 69 9.66 6.86 -4.74
N TRP A 70 10.59 6.54 -3.82
CA TRP A 70 10.73 5.17 -3.34
C TRP A 70 9.48 4.70 -2.59
N THR A 71 8.92 5.56 -1.72
CA THR A 71 7.65 5.28 -1.03
C THR A 71 6.52 5.08 -2.04
N LEU A 72 6.38 5.98 -3.02
CA LEU A 72 5.33 5.87 -4.02
C LEU A 72 5.45 4.57 -4.83
N VAL A 73 6.65 4.21 -5.28
CA VAL A 73 6.91 2.99 -6.05
C VAL A 73 6.64 1.74 -5.20
N ALA A 74 7.05 1.71 -3.94
CA ALA A 74 6.81 0.59 -3.04
C ALA A 74 5.31 0.35 -2.79
N LEU A 75 4.53 1.40 -2.51
CA LEU A 75 3.08 1.28 -2.34
C LEU A 75 2.39 0.86 -3.63
N LEU A 76 2.78 1.45 -4.78
CA LEU A 76 2.26 1.07 -6.10
C LEU A 76 2.50 -0.40 -6.41
N LEU A 77 3.73 -0.88 -6.18
CA LEU A 77 4.10 -2.25 -6.46
C LEU A 77 3.33 -3.22 -5.55
N SER A 78 3.22 -2.90 -4.26
CA SER A 78 2.43 -3.69 -3.33
C SER A 78 0.97 -3.77 -3.76
N ASN A 79 0.37 -2.63 -4.11
CA ASN A 79 -1.03 -2.57 -4.52
C ASN A 79 -1.28 -3.39 -5.79
N ALA A 80 -0.42 -3.22 -6.80
CA ALA A 80 -0.50 -3.99 -8.05
C ALA A 80 -0.33 -5.50 -7.83
N SER A 81 0.62 -5.90 -6.96
CA SER A 81 0.83 -7.32 -6.63
C SER A 81 -0.37 -7.96 -5.94
N ALA A 82 -1.01 -7.24 -4.99
CA ALA A 82 -2.18 -7.75 -4.30
C ALA A 82 -3.42 -7.80 -5.22
N MET A 83 -3.59 -6.77 -6.07
CA MET A 83 -4.68 -6.71 -7.04
C MET A 83 -4.60 -7.79 -8.11
N THR A 84 -3.39 -8.17 -8.52
CA THR A 84 -3.18 -9.28 -9.48
C THR A 84 -3.30 -10.65 -8.83
N GLY A 85 -2.94 -10.80 -7.56
CA GLY A 85 -3.10 -12.07 -6.82
C GLY A 85 -4.55 -12.44 -6.50
N LEU A 86 -5.44 -11.46 -6.39
CA LEU A 86 -6.84 -11.66 -6.03
C LEU A 86 -7.65 -12.52 -7.04
N PRO A 87 -7.63 -12.20 -8.35
CA PRO A 87 -8.26 -13.05 -9.37
C PRO A 87 -7.65 -14.45 -9.42
N ILE A 88 -6.32 -14.55 -9.31
CA ILE A 88 -5.58 -15.83 -9.38
C ILE A 88 -6.05 -16.79 -8.28
N LEU A 89 -6.28 -16.29 -7.06
CA LEU A 89 -6.81 -17.11 -5.97
C LEU A 89 -8.25 -17.56 -6.18
N LEU A 90 -9.05 -16.77 -6.91
CA LEU A 90 -10.46 -17.04 -7.13
C LEU A 90 -10.70 -17.98 -8.32
N GLU A 91 -9.80 -17.98 -9.31
CA GLU A 91 -9.75 -18.93 -10.44
C GLU A 91 -9.58 -20.38 -9.97
N ASP A 92 -9.08 -20.60 -8.75
CA ASP A 92 -8.99 -21.94 -8.16
C ASP A 92 -10.31 -22.50 -7.61
N ILE A 93 -11.31 -21.64 -7.39
CA ILE A 93 -12.59 -22.00 -6.80
C ILE A 93 -13.74 -21.94 -7.84
N PHE A 94 -13.71 -20.96 -8.73
CA PHE A 94 -14.79 -20.67 -9.68
C PHE A 94 -14.35 -20.87 -11.14
N ASP A 95 -15.32 -20.91 -12.04
CA ASP A 95 -15.06 -20.85 -13.48
C ASP A 95 -14.36 -19.54 -13.86
N GLN A 96 -13.49 -19.59 -14.87
CA GLN A 96 -12.54 -18.52 -15.21
C GLN A 96 -13.21 -17.16 -15.45
N LEU A 97 -14.35 -17.15 -16.15
CA LEU A 97 -15.10 -15.93 -16.42
C LEU A 97 -15.82 -15.40 -15.17
N THR A 98 -16.34 -16.30 -14.34
CA THR A 98 -17.06 -15.94 -13.12
C THR A 98 -16.10 -15.44 -12.05
N ALA A 99 -14.94 -16.09 -11.88
CA ALA A 99 -13.86 -15.66 -11.00
C ALA A 99 -13.39 -14.24 -11.34
N LEU A 100 -13.16 -13.96 -12.63
CA LEU A 100 -12.73 -12.65 -13.08
C LEU A 100 -13.77 -11.56 -12.76
N LEU A 101 -15.03 -11.77 -13.15
CA LEU A 101 -16.10 -10.77 -12.93
C LEU A 101 -16.38 -10.53 -11.45
N VAL A 102 -16.43 -11.60 -10.65
CA VAL A 102 -16.67 -11.51 -9.21
C VAL A 102 -15.49 -10.83 -8.51
N SER A 103 -14.25 -11.19 -8.86
CA SER A 103 -13.07 -10.56 -8.27
C SER A 103 -13.01 -9.07 -8.62
N LEU A 104 -13.20 -8.71 -9.89
CA LEU A 104 -13.14 -7.30 -10.31
C LEU A 104 -14.21 -6.45 -9.62
N THR A 105 -15.45 -6.93 -9.57
CA THR A 105 -16.53 -6.21 -8.89
C THR A 105 -16.28 -6.09 -7.38
N ALA A 106 -15.85 -7.17 -6.73
CA ALA A 106 -15.53 -7.15 -5.30
C ALA A 106 -14.39 -6.17 -4.99
N VAL A 107 -13.29 -6.20 -5.76
CA VAL A 107 -12.15 -5.28 -5.59
C VAL A 107 -12.58 -3.84 -5.80
N LEU A 108 -13.27 -3.53 -6.90
CA LEU A 108 -13.66 -2.16 -7.23
C LEU A 108 -14.54 -1.53 -6.15
N PHE A 109 -15.55 -2.26 -5.65
CA PHE A 109 -16.47 -1.70 -4.66
C PHE A 109 -15.89 -1.74 -3.24
N ILE A 110 -15.35 -2.88 -2.82
CA ILE A 110 -14.96 -3.13 -1.42
C ILE A 110 -13.55 -2.61 -1.12
N SER A 111 -12.62 -2.74 -2.06
CA SER A 111 -11.21 -2.35 -1.84
C SER A 111 -10.93 -0.94 -2.34
N ASP A 112 -11.53 -0.50 -3.45
CA ASP A 112 -11.25 0.83 -3.97
C ASP A 112 -12.27 1.86 -3.46
N ILE A 113 -13.54 1.77 -3.85
CA ILE A 113 -14.51 2.86 -3.61
C ILE A 113 -14.71 3.16 -2.11
N ILE A 114 -15.01 2.13 -1.31
CA ILE A 114 -15.30 2.33 0.12
C ILE A 114 -14.06 2.85 0.86
N PRO A 115 -12.88 2.20 0.80
CA PRO A 115 -11.70 2.66 1.53
C PRO A 115 -11.22 4.02 1.01
N LEU A 116 -11.21 4.25 -0.29
CA LEU A 116 -10.80 5.54 -0.85
C LEU A 116 -11.62 6.70 -0.29
N SER A 117 -12.94 6.54 -0.18
CA SER A 117 -13.83 7.56 0.38
C SER A 117 -13.49 7.91 1.84
N ILE A 118 -13.12 6.91 2.65
CA ILE A 118 -12.78 7.08 4.06
C ILE A 118 -11.39 7.73 4.19
N PHE A 119 -10.42 7.22 3.43
CA PHE A 119 -9.03 7.66 3.49
C PHE A 119 -8.87 9.11 3.01
N VAL A 120 -9.64 9.56 2.01
CA VAL A 120 -9.63 10.96 1.56
C VAL A 120 -10.21 11.91 2.61
N ARG A 121 -11.21 11.45 3.37
CA ARG A 121 -11.86 12.28 4.40
C ARG A 121 -11.05 12.40 5.68
N TRP A 122 -10.31 11.36 6.05
CA TRP A 122 -9.57 11.27 7.31
C TRP A 122 -8.08 10.95 7.10
N SER A 123 -7.47 11.53 6.06
CA SER A 123 -6.12 11.17 5.60
C SER A 123 -5.07 11.25 6.71
N PHE A 124 -5.03 12.34 7.48
CA PHE A 124 -3.98 12.57 8.49
C PHE A 124 -3.96 11.53 9.64
N PRO A 125 -5.05 11.34 10.41
CA PRO A 125 -5.05 10.39 11.50
C PRO A 125 -4.89 8.95 11.03
N ILE A 126 -5.50 8.58 9.89
CA ILE A 126 -5.42 7.23 9.33
C ILE A 126 -3.99 6.93 8.88
N CYS A 127 -3.39 7.78 8.05
CA CYS A 127 -2.01 7.56 7.58
C CYS A 127 -1.02 7.49 8.74
N SER A 128 -1.21 8.30 9.79
CA SER A 128 -0.40 8.27 11.00
C SER A 128 -0.46 6.91 11.73
N PHE A 129 -1.64 6.31 11.79
CA PHE A 129 -1.83 4.99 12.39
C PHE A 129 -1.17 3.88 11.56
N PHE A 130 -1.23 3.99 10.23
CA PHE A 130 -0.66 3.00 9.29
C PHE A 130 0.81 3.23 8.94
N VAL A 131 1.49 4.23 9.50
CA VAL A 131 2.95 4.44 9.39
C VAL A 131 3.78 3.14 9.54
N PRO A 132 3.60 2.31 10.58
CA PRO A 132 4.37 1.07 10.71
C PRO A 132 4.07 0.07 9.58
N LEU A 133 2.82 -0.01 9.10
CA LEU A 133 2.46 -0.87 7.98
C LEU A 133 3.20 -0.44 6.70
N VAL A 134 3.29 0.87 6.43
CA VAL A 134 4.06 1.40 5.29
C VAL A 134 5.54 1.02 5.38
N TRP A 135 6.11 1.05 6.58
CA TRP A 135 7.49 0.62 6.78
C TRP A 135 7.71 -0.86 6.49
N VAL A 136 6.81 -1.73 6.96
CA VAL A 136 6.87 -3.16 6.65
C VAL A 136 6.76 -3.38 5.14
N LEU A 137 5.82 -2.71 4.48
CA LEU A 137 5.65 -2.74 3.03
C LEU A 137 6.91 -2.30 2.29
N LEU A 138 7.58 -1.24 2.76
CA LEU A 138 8.84 -0.76 2.19
C LEU A 138 9.96 -1.79 2.29
N VAL A 139 10.07 -2.47 3.43
CA VAL A 139 11.09 -3.51 3.64
C VAL A 139 10.80 -4.74 2.78
N VAL A 140 9.55 -5.19 2.73
CA VAL A 140 9.13 -6.36 1.93
C VAL A 140 9.31 -6.10 0.44
N THR A 141 8.95 -4.90 -0.03
CA THR A 141 9.10 -4.53 -1.44
C THR A 141 10.51 -4.05 -1.79
N ALA A 142 11.39 -3.82 -0.81
CA ALA A 142 12.77 -3.37 -1.01
C ALA A 142 13.55 -4.09 -2.11
N PRO A 143 13.55 -5.44 -2.22
CA PRO A 143 14.31 -6.13 -3.27
C PRO A 143 13.93 -5.70 -4.70
N VAL A 144 12.66 -5.35 -4.93
CA VAL A 144 12.15 -4.95 -6.24
C VAL A 144 12.03 -3.42 -6.37
N SER A 145 11.66 -2.73 -5.29
CA SER A 145 11.46 -1.28 -5.28
C SER A 145 12.77 -0.49 -5.30
N TYR A 146 13.86 -1.06 -4.77
CA TYR A 146 15.19 -0.44 -4.78
C TYR A 146 15.76 -0.23 -6.21
N PRO A 147 15.81 -1.25 -7.10
CA PRO A 147 16.29 -1.04 -8.47
C PRO A 147 15.36 -0.11 -9.28
N VAL A 148 14.04 -0.24 -9.11
CA VAL A 148 13.06 0.59 -9.83
C VAL A 148 13.14 2.06 -9.38
N GLY A 149 13.24 2.32 -8.07
CA GLY A 149 13.41 3.67 -7.53
C GLY A 149 14.71 4.33 -8.01
N LYS A 150 15.81 3.59 -8.06
CA LYS A 150 17.10 4.08 -8.56
C LYS A 150 17.06 4.38 -10.07
N LEU A 151 16.28 3.62 -10.84
CA LEU A 151 16.07 3.86 -12.26
C LEU A 151 15.24 5.13 -12.48
N LEU A 152 14.17 5.33 -11.70
CA LEU A 152 13.35 6.55 -11.76
C LEU A 152 14.15 7.80 -11.39
N ASP A 153 14.97 7.74 -10.33
CA ASP A 153 15.83 8.86 -9.92
C ASP A 153 16.90 9.21 -10.98
N ARG A 154 17.30 8.25 -11.83
CA ARG A 154 18.19 8.49 -12.97
C ARG A 154 17.46 9.12 -14.15
N LEU A 155 16.22 8.72 -14.41
CA LEU A 155 15.41 9.22 -15.53
C LEU A 155 14.83 10.62 -15.29
N LEU A 156 14.39 10.94 -14.07
CA LEU A 156 13.76 12.23 -13.73
C LEU A 156 14.74 13.37 -13.37
N GLY A 157 16.06 13.11 -13.41
CA GLY A 157 17.07 14.11 -13.13
C GLY A 157 17.37 14.28 -11.64
N LYS A 158 18.66 14.43 -11.33
CA LYS A 158 19.28 14.38 -9.99
C LYS A 158 18.59 15.28 -8.95
N ARG A 159 17.63 14.74 -8.19
CA ARG A 159 17.39 15.17 -6.80
C ARG A 159 17.86 14.05 -5.89
N LYS A 160 18.93 14.30 -5.12
CA LYS A 160 19.51 13.38 -4.14
C LYS A 160 18.50 13.08 -3.02
N ILE A 161 17.55 12.18 -3.25
CA ILE A 161 16.58 11.70 -2.26
C ILE A 161 17.08 10.39 -1.61
N PHE A 162 17.85 9.60 -2.36
CA PHE A 162 18.31 8.28 -1.97
C PHE A 162 19.27 8.21 -0.77
N SER A 163 19.96 9.30 -0.43
CA SER A 163 20.93 9.31 0.67
C SER A 163 20.29 9.18 2.06
N ALA A 164 18.97 9.43 2.20
CA ALA A 164 18.27 9.28 3.47
C ALA A 164 17.88 7.82 3.76
N ALA A 165 17.61 7.02 2.72
CA ALA A 165 17.28 5.61 2.86
C ALA A 165 18.49 4.82 3.41
N THR A 166 19.69 5.03 2.85
CA THR A 166 20.92 4.37 3.31
C THR A 166 21.36 4.82 4.71
N SER A 167 21.06 6.05 5.12
CA SER A 167 21.34 6.53 6.48
C SER A 167 20.40 5.94 7.55
N TRP A 168 19.18 5.53 7.18
CA TRP A 168 18.22 4.92 8.11
C TRP A 168 18.43 3.41 8.29
N TRP A 169 18.94 2.72 7.27
CA TRP A 169 19.37 1.32 7.37
C TRP A 169 20.56 1.09 8.32
N LEU A 170 21.31 2.15 8.66
CA LEU A 170 22.40 2.13 9.65
C LEU A 170 21.95 2.48 11.07
N CYS A 171 20.69 2.88 11.25
CA CYS A 171 20.13 3.32 12.54
C CYS A 171 19.08 2.34 13.11
N PHE A 172 18.87 1.21 12.43
CA PHE A 172 18.26 -0.02 12.92
C PHE A 172 19.37 -1.07 13.00
#